data_AF-A0A821JPS8-F1
#
_entry.id   AF-A0A821JPS8-F1
#
_cell.length_a   1.000
_cell.length_b   1.000
_cell.length_c   1.000
_cell.angle_alpha   90.00
_cell.angle_beta   90.00
_cell.angle_gamma   90.00
#
_symmetry.space_group_name_H-M   'P 1'
#
loop_
_entity.id
_entity.type
_entity.pdbx_description
1 polymer ?
#
loop_
_entity_poly.entity_id
_entity_poly.type
_entity_poly.pdbx_seq_one_letter_code
_entity_poly.pdbx_strand_id
1 'polypeptide(L)'
;VTNYFAPSRFNVTCDDFKYLTDHLHQNGICVILDWIPTHFKHYHFLHQCSMSLHEYDGTNLYASIASRWETIYCDFDKEETHRILFASAL
;
A
#
# COMPACT_ATOMS: atom_id res chain seq x y z
N VAL A 1 0.97 5.03 2.06
CA VAL A 1 0.63 3.60 2.34
C VAL A 1 1.89 2.86 2.79
N THR A 2 1.79 1.83 3.63
CA THR A 2 2.95 0.98 4.02
C THR A 2 2.78 -0.48 3.61
N ASN A 3 1.55 -0.95 3.40
CA ASN A 3 1.20 -2.27 2.87
C ASN A 3 0.07 -2.11 1.85
N TYR A 4 0.26 -2.67 0.65
CA TYR A 4 -0.69 -2.60 -0.46
C TYR A 4 -1.65 -3.79 -0.55
N PHE A 5 -1.37 -4.89 0.17
CA PHE A 5 -2.08 -6.17 0.02
C PHE A 5 -2.92 -6.56 1.24
N ALA A 6 -3.08 -5.65 2.21
CA ALA A 6 -3.92 -5.90 3.36
C ALA A 6 -4.68 -4.63 3.78
N PRO A 7 -5.96 -4.75 4.18
CA PRO A 7 -6.68 -3.65 4.80
C PRO A 7 -6.07 -3.27 6.15
N SER A 8 -6.34 -2.04 6.61
CA SER A 8 -5.83 -1.57 7.90
C SER A 8 -6.37 -2.40 9.07
N ARG A 9 -5.51 -2.72 10.04
CA ARG A 9 -5.86 -3.53 11.23
C ARG A 9 -6.38 -2.69 12.41
N PHE A 10 -7.35 -1.81 12.19
CA PHE A 10 -8.03 -1.11 13.29
C PHE A 10 -9.03 -2.04 14.00
N ASN A 11 -8.56 -3.15 14.57
CA ASN A 11 -9.38 -4.23 15.16
C ASN A 11 -10.37 -4.89 14.17
N VAL A 12 -10.02 -4.90 12.88
CA VAL A 12 -10.81 -5.46 11.78
C VAL A 12 -9.93 -6.48 11.04
N THR A 13 -10.50 -7.63 10.70
CA THR A 13 -9.84 -8.69 9.92
C THR A 13 -10.08 -8.52 8.41
N CYS A 14 -9.35 -9.27 7.58
CA CYS A 14 -9.64 -9.31 6.15
C CYS A 14 -11.05 -9.85 5.85
N ASP A 15 -11.53 -10.81 6.66
CA ASP A 15 -12.87 -11.38 6.50
C ASP A 15 -13.97 -10.37 6.85
N ASP A 16 -13.74 -9.51 7.84
CA ASP A 16 -14.67 -8.43 8.19
C ASP A 16 -14.81 -7.42 7.04
N PHE A 17 -13.70 -7.06 6.38
CA PHE A 17 -13.74 -6.16 5.22
C PHE A 17 -14.44 -6.81 4.01
N LYS A 18 -14.24 -8.11 3.81
CA LYS A 18 -14.97 -8.89 2.80
C LYS A 18 -16.46 -8.91 3.10
N TYR A 19 -16.85 -9.14 4.36
CA TYR A 19 -18.25 -9.13 4.79
C TYR A 19 -18.90 -7.76 4.56
N LEU A 20 -18.23 -6.67 4.93
CA LEU A 20 -18.73 -5.31 4.69
C LEU A 20 -18.99 -5.07 3.20
N THR A 21 -18.04 -5.44 2.35
CA THR A 21 -18.14 -5.27 0.89
C THR A 21 -19.32 -6.07 0.32
N ASP A 22 -19.47 -7.33 0.71
CA ASP A 22 -20.59 -8.19 0.29
C ASP A 22 -21.93 -7.64 0.77
N HIS A 23 -22.02 -7.19 2.03
CA HIS A 23 -23.23 -6.59 2.58
C HIS A 23 -23.65 -5.32 1.82
N LEU A 24 -22.71 -4.45 1.47
CA LEU A 24 -23.00 -3.25 0.68
C LEU A 24 -23.50 -3.60 -0.74
N HIS A 25 -22.84 -4.56 -1.40
CA HIS A 25 -23.25 -5.01 -2.73
C HIS A 25 -24.66 -5.63 -2.75
N GLN A 26 -25.01 -6.43 -1.74
CA GLN A 26 -26.36 -6.98 -1.60
C GLN A 26 -27.44 -5.90 -1.45
N ASN A 27 -27.06 -4.73 -0.94
CA ASN A 27 -27.93 -3.55 -0.82
C ASN A 27 -27.83 -2.60 -2.03
N GLY A 28 -27.15 -3.00 -3.11
CA GLY A 28 -27.02 -2.19 -4.32
C GLY A 28 -26.08 -0.98 -4.17
N ILE A 29 -25.20 -0.98 -3.17
CA ILE A 29 -24.24 0.10 -2.91
C ILE A 29 -22.87 -0.32 -3.43
N CYS A 30 -22.29 0.47 -4.34
CA CYS A 30 -20.95 0.25 -4.86
C CYS A 30 -19.87 0.67 -3.85
N VAL A 31 -18.76 -0.09 -3.83
CA VAL A 31 -17.57 0.24 -3.04
C VAL A 31 -16.47 0.76 -3.97
N ILE A 32 -15.89 1.91 -3.64
CA ILE A 32 -14.73 2.50 -4.33
C ILE A 32 -13.61 2.65 -3.31
N LEU A 33 -12.39 2.27 -3.69
CA LEU A 33 -11.20 2.35 -2.83
C LEU A 33 -10.23 3.40 -3.35
N ASP A 34 -9.79 4.28 -2.46
CA ASP A 34 -8.69 5.20 -2.73
C ASP A 34 -7.38 4.42 -2.79
N TRP A 35 -6.81 4.33 -3.98
CA TRP A 35 -5.53 3.68 -4.24
C TRP A 35 -4.43 4.73 -4.46
N ILE A 36 -3.31 4.59 -3.74
CA ILE A 36 -2.24 5.60 -3.69
C ILE A 36 -0.93 4.99 -4.19
N PRO A 37 -0.58 5.12 -5.49
CA PRO A 37 0.59 4.46 -6.08
C PRO A 37 1.87 5.31 -6.05
N THR A 38 1.79 6.59 -5.68
CA THR A 38 2.86 7.56 -5.94
C THR A 38 3.93 7.63 -4.86
N HIS A 39 3.56 7.35 -3.61
CA HIS A 39 4.47 7.48 -2.49
C HIS A 39 4.09 6.58 -1.32
N PHE A 40 5.10 6.19 -0.55
CA PHE A 40 4.95 5.45 0.69
C PHE A 40 5.74 6.11 1.82
N LYS A 41 5.40 5.77 3.07
CA LYS A 41 5.98 6.43 4.23
C LYS A 41 7.46 6.04 4.37
N HIS A 42 8.35 7.03 4.56
CA HIS A 42 9.76 6.79 4.82
C HIS A 42 9.94 6.27 6.25
N TYR A 43 10.45 5.06 6.41
CA TYR A 43 10.62 4.41 7.72
C TYR A 43 12.07 4.50 8.17
N HIS A 44 12.51 5.67 8.65
CA HIS A 44 13.81 5.81 9.31
C HIS A 44 13.75 5.72 10.85
N PHE A 45 12.55 5.63 11.45
CA PHE A 45 12.39 5.84 12.91
C PHE A 45 11.74 4.70 13.71
N LEU A 46 11.28 3.62 13.07
CA LEU A 46 10.62 2.53 13.77
C LEU A 46 11.21 1.20 13.29
N HIS A 47 12.20 0.72 14.04
CA HIS A 47 12.94 -0.54 13.87
C HIS A 47 12.08 -1.83 13.88
N GLN A 48 10.78 -1.77 13.57
CA GLN A 48 9.82 -2.87 13.79
C GLN A 48 8.89 -3.15 12.60
N CYS A 49 9.07 -2.51 11.44
CA CYS A 49 8.25 -2.80 10.26
C CYS A 49 9.12 -3.02 9.01
N SER A 50 9.64 -4.23 8.86
CA SER A 50 10.37 -4.73 7.69
C SER A 50 9.50 -4.98 6.44
N MET A 51 8.28 -4.44 6.40
CA MET A 51 7.30 -4.66 5.31
C MET A 51 7.13 -3.45 4.39
N SER A 52 7.95 -2.42 4.52
CA SER A 52 7.91 -1.28 3.60
C SER A 52 8.65 -1.61 2.30
N LEU A 53 8.12 -1.13 1.16
CA LEU A 53 8.79 -1.19 -0.16
C LEU A 53 10.14 -0.42 -0.20
N HIS A 54 10.57 0.16 0.91
CA HIS A 54 11.87 0.78 1.06
C HIS A 54 13.01 -0.21 0.79
N GLU A 55 12.90 -1.44 1.32
CA GLU A 55 13.85 -2.54 1.10
C GLU A 55 13.04 -3.77 0.66
N TYR A 56 12.79 -3.86 -0.64
CA TYR A 56 12.21 -5.06 -1.26
C TYR A 56 13.36 -5.96 -1.67
N ASP A 57 13.39 -7.23 -1.29
CA ASP A 57 14.43 -8.21 -1.70
C ASP A 57 15.92 -7.85 -1.50
N GLY A 58 16.21 -6.81 -0.73
CA GLY A 58 17.57 -6.28 -0.55
C GLY A 58 17.91 -5.11 -1.49
N THR A 59 16.95 -4.68 -2.32
CA THR A 59 17.03 -3.48 -3.16
C THR A 59 15.91 -2.47 -2.85
N ASN A 60 16.17 -1.20 -3.17
CA ASN A 60 15.20 -0.13 -2.91
C ASN A 60 14.22 0.04 -4.08
N LEU A 61 12.92 0.19 -3.84
CA LEU A 61 11.91 0.49 -4.89
C LEU A 61 11.52 1.97 -4.96
N TYR A 62 12.43 2.87 -4.60
CA TYR A 62 12.16 4.30 -4.58
C TYR A 62 13.22 5.13 -5.30
N ALA A 63 12.78 6.23 -5.91
CA ALA A 63 13.63 7.12 -6.70
C ALA A 63 14.20 8.27 -5.87
N SER A 64 13.41 8.84 -4.96
CA SER A 64 13.84 9.98 -4.13
C SER A 64 12.94 10.19 -2.91
N ILE A 65 13.48 10.88 -1.89
CA ILE A 65 12.73 11.25 -0.68
C ILE A 65 12.04 12.60 -0.90
N ALA A 66 10.74 12.64 -0.65
CA ALA A 66 9.94 13.86 -0.62
C ALA A 66 10.22 14.63 0.68
N SER A 67 11.19 15.55 0.63
CA SER A 67 11.67 16.29 1.82
C SER A 67 10.55 17.02 2.59
N ARG A 68 9.51 17.47 1.90
CA ARG A 68 8.40 18.21 2.53
C ARG A 68 7.46 17.30 3.34
N TRP A 69 7.30 16.03 2.94
CA TRP A 69 6.22 15.15 3.43
C TRP A 69 6.76 13.93 4.18
N GLU A 70 8.07 13.77 4.27
CA GLU A 70 8.74 12.61 4.90
C GLU A 70 8.25 11.27 4.32
N THR A 71 7.92 11.28 3.03
CA THR A 71 7.56 10.11 2.24
C THR A 71 8.61 9.86 1.19
N ILE A 72 8.55 8.70 0.55
CA ILE A 72 9.44 8.34 -0.54
C ILE A 72 8.62 8.09 -1.79
N TYR A 73 9.11 8.58 -2.92
CA TYR A 73 8.48 8.38 -4.22
C TYR A 73 8.83 7.01 -4.79
N CYS A 74 7.83 6.30 -5.28
CA CYS A 74 8.02 5.05 -6.01
C CYS A 74 8.96 5.26 -7.21
N ASP A 75 9.84 4.30 -7.45
CA ASP A 75 10.68 4.29 -8.64
C ASP A 75 9.94 3.65 -9.81
N PHE A 76 9.31 4.47 -10.65
CA PHE A 76 8.58 4.00 -11.82
C PHE A 76 9.48 3.60 -12.99
N ASP A 77 10.81 3.67 -12.88
CA ASP A 77 11.69 3.10 -13.91
C ASP A 77 11.97 1.61 -13.64
N LYS A 78 11.61 1.11 -12.45
CA LYS A 78 11.77 -0.30 -12.05
C LYS A 78 10.54 -1.14 -12.37
N GLU A 79 10.77 -2.29 -12.99
CA GLU A 79 9.71 -3.23 -13.35
C GLU A 79 9.02 -3.83 -12.10
N GLU A 80 9.76 -4.03 -11.01
CA GLU A 80 9.25 -4.55 -9.74
C GLU A 80 8.22 -3.60 -9.13
N THR A 81 8.49 -2.29 -9.17
CA THR A 81 7.54 -1.26 -8.75
C THR A 81 6.24 -1.36 -9.53
N HIS A 82 6.34 -1.50 -10.86
CA HIS A 82 5.16 -1.67 -11.72
C HIS A 82 4.40 -2.93 -11.35
N ARG A 83 5.08 -4.07 -11.28
CA ARG A 83 4.47 -5.37 -10.97
C ARG A 83 3.73 -5.35 -9.64
N ILE A 84 4.31 -4.78 -8.59
CA ILE A 84 3.69 -4.67 -7.27
C ILE A 84 2.46 -3.77 -7.30
N LEU A 85 2.58 -2.59 -7.91
CA LEU A 85 1.48 -1.64 -7.99
C LEU A 85 0.32 -2.19 -8.84
N PHE A 86 0.60 -2.77 -10.00
CA PHE A 86 -0.40 -3.43 -10.84
C PHE A 86 -1.06 -4.60 -10.10
N ALA A 87 -0.29 -5.47 -9.47
CA ALA A 87 -0.84 -6.60 -8.70
C ALA A 87 -1.69 -6.15 -7.50
N SER A 88 -1.42 -4.97 -6.93
CA SER A 88 -2.23 -4.43 -5.82
C SER A 88 -3.56 -3.82 -6.25
N ALA A 89 -3.68 -3.44 -7.53
CA ALA A 89 -4.86 -2.78 -8.07
C ALA A 89 -5.85 -3.74 -8.75
N LEU A 90 -5.39 -4.93 -9.12
CA LEU A 90 -6.18 -6.02 -9.72
C LEU A 90 -6.82 -6.92 -8.67
#